data_AF-A0A0S9QC21-F1
#
_entry.id   AF-A0A0S9QC21-F1
#
_cell.length_a   1.000
_cell.length_b   1.000
_cell.length_c   1.000
_cell.angle_alpha   90.00
_cell.angle_beta   90.00
_cell.angle_gamma   90.00
#
_symmetry.space_group_name_H-M   'P 1'
#
loop_
_entity.id
_entity.type
_entity.pdbx_description
1 polymer ?
#
loop_
_entity_poly.entity_id
_entity_poly.type
_entity_poly.pdbx_seq_one_letter_code
_entity_poly.pdbx_strand_id
1 'polypeptide(L)'
;MFNDMGTRCLGMREVVGGEALNRGSCIDSDADGDQISSTDEAKGAKGTHVFLGGTGKYAGMSGTADYTSQSVKSPDGRGMTLAIHQSNWTLSP
;
A
#
# COMPACT_ATOMS: atom_id res chain seq x y z
N MET A 1 7.13 5.12 -13.74
CA MET A 1 6.15 5.92 -12.99
C MET A 1 6.20 5.53 -11.52
N PHE A 2 5.97 4.27 -11.16
CA PHE A 2 5.99 3.82 -9.76
C PHE A 2 7.27 3.07 -9.36
N ASN A 3 8.42 3.73 -9.49
CA ASN A 3 9.71 3.13 -9.12
C ASN A 3 10.28 3.88 -7.92
N ASP A 4 10.91 3.14 -7.00
CA ASP A 4 11.63 3.69 -5.85
C ASP A 4 10.78 4.63 -4.98
N MET A 5 9.50 4.30 -4.83
CA MET A 5 8.55 5.01 -3.97
C MET A 5 8.88 4.79 -2.49
N GLY A 6 8.80 5.85 -1.69
CA GLY A 6 8.77 5.78 -0.24
C GLY A 6 7.33 5.69 0.27
N THR A 7 7.00 4.61 0.96
CA THR A 7 5.66 4.42 1.54
C THR A 7 5.65 4.75 3.04
N ARG A 8 4.63 5.50 3.48
CA ARG A 8 4.32 5.68 4.90
C ARG A 8 2.86 5.34 5.14
N CYS A 9 2.61 4.38 6.02
CA CYS A 9 1.25 3.99 6.40
C CYS A 9 1.01 4.26 7.88
N LEU A 10 -0.20 4.73 8.20
CA LEU A 10 -0.73 4.76 9.55
C LEU A 10 -1.98 3.86 9.58
N GLY A 11 -2.04 2.94 10.54
CA GLY A 11 -3.14 1.99 10.60
C GLY A 11 -3.29 1.32 11.95
N MET A 12 -4.35 0.53 12.06
CA MET A 12 -4.67 -0.31 13.20
C MET A 12 -4.52 -1.77 12.80
N ARG A 13 -4.00 -2.57 13.74
CA ARG A 13 -3.95 -4.02 13.63
C ARG A 13 -4.65 -4.65 14.82
N GLU A 14 -5.63 -5.49 14.54
CA GLU A 14 -6.35 -6.28 15.54
C GLU A 14 -6.12 -7.77 15.25
N VAL A 15 -6.05 -8.61 16.30
CA VAL A 15 -6.02 -10.07 16.14
C VAL A 15 -7.21 -10.66 16.86
N VAL A 16 -8.13 -11.26 16.10
CA VAL A 16 -9.35 -11.89 16.62
C VAL A 16 -9.36 -13.35 16.18
N GLY A 17 -9.46 -14.27 17.14
CA GLY A 17 -9.49 -15.71 16.83
C GLY A 17 -8.25 -16.24 16.10
N GLY A 18 -7.09 -15.59 16.30
CA GLY A 18 -5.83 -15.95 15.62
C GLY A 18 -5.67 -15.35 14.22
N GLU A 19 -6.65 -14.61 13.73
CA GLU A 19 -6.62 -13.95 12.43
C GLU A 19 -6.37 -12.45 12.58
N ALA A 20 -5.41 -11.92 11.82
CA ALA A 20 -5.08 -10.50 11.85
C ALA A 20 -5.98 -9.71 10.90
N LEU A 21 -6.58 -8.64 11.40
CA LEU A 21 -7.28 -7.62 10.63
C LEU A 21 -6.44 -6.36 10.66
N ASN A 22 -6.17 -5.77 9.50
CA ASN A 22 -5.45 -4.50 9.38
C ASN A 22 -6.31 -3.52 8.58
N ARG A 23 -6.31 -2.26 9.01
CA ARG A 23 -6.88 -1.16 8.23
C ARG A 23 -6.02 0.09 8.41
N GLY A 24 -5.82 0.84 7.34
CA GLY A 24 -4.95 2.00 7.40
C GLY A 24 -5.10 2.95 6.23
N SER A 25 -4.23 3.94 6.24
CA SER A 25 -4.04 4.89 5.15
C SER A 25 -2.55 5.04 4.89
N CYS A 26 -2.20 5.09 3.61
CA CYS A 26 -0.83 5.14 3.13
C CYS A 26 -0.64 6.34 2.21
N ILE A 27 0.55 6.93 2.30
CA ILE A 27 1.09 7.87 1.33
C ILE A 27 2.32 7.23 0.68
N ASP A 28 2.28 7.08 -0.63
CA ASP A 28 3.43 6.72 -1.45
C ASP A 28 3.99 8.01 -2.05
N SER A 29 5.28 8.30 -1.84
CA SER A 29 5.95 9.50 -2.37
C SER A 29 7.13 9.12 -3.25
N ASP A 30 7.30 9.79 -4.39
CA ASP A 30 8.51 9.63 -5.20
C ASP A 30 9.57 10.70 -4.91
N ALA A 31 10.69 10.63 -5.63
CA ALA A 31 11.81 11.54 -5.49
C ALA A 31 11.52 12.99 -5.91
N ASP A 32 10.50 13.22 -6.74
CA ASP A 32 10.07 14.56 -7.16
C ASP A 32 9.12 15.20 -6.12
N GLY A 33 8.68 14.42 -5.12
CA GLY A 33 7.75 14.84 -4.09
C GLY A 33 6.28 14.68 -4.49
N ASP A 34 5.99 14.03 -5.62
CA ASP A 34 4.63 13.69 -6.01
C ASP A 34 4.12 12.52 -5.16
N GLN A 35 2.84 12.54 -4.81
CA GLN A 35 2.26 11.62 -3.83
C GLN A 35 1.04 10.89 -4.36
N ILE A 36 0.83 9.68 -3.88
CA ILE A 36 -0.41 8.90 -4.02
C ILE A 36 -0.97 8.67 -2.62
N SER A 37 -2.26 8.93 -2.45
CA SER A 37 -2.98 8.63 -1.21
C SER A 37 -3.83 7.39 -1.39
N SER A 38 -3.73 6.44 -0.47
CA SER A 38 -4.56 5.25 -0.46
C SER A 38 -5.04 4.87 0.94
N THR A 39 -6.15 4.13 1.01
CA THR A 39 -6.52 3.35 2.21
C THR A 39 -6.23 1.89 1.97
N ASP A 40 -5.92 1.13 3.02
CA ASP A 40 -5.76 -0.31 2.96
C ASP A 40 -6.71 -1.03 3.93
N GLU A 41 -7.23 -2.17 3.51
CA GLU A 41 -7.85 -3.15 4.41
C GLU A 41 -7.25 -4.54 4.12
N ALA A 42 -6.95 -5.30 5.18
CA ALA A 42 -6.35 -6.61 5.06
C ALA A 42 -6.91 -7.61 6.07
N LYS A 43 -6.99 -8.85 5.63
CA LYS A 43 -7.35 -10.02 6.43
C LYS A 43 -6.29 -11.10 6.23
N GLY A 44 -5.53 -11.39 7.29
CA GLY A 44 -4.38 -12.28 7.23
C GLY A 44 -3.33 -11.78 6.23
N ALA A 45 -3.00 -12.61 5.25
CA ALA A 45 -1.99 -12.36 4.24
C ALA A 45 -2.54 -11.71 2.94
N LYS A 46 -3.80 -11.27 2.93
CA LYS A 46 -4.44 -10.67 1.76
C LYS A 46 -5.04 -9.34 2.12
N GLY A 47 -4.99 -8.38 1.20
CA GLY A 47 -5.65 -7.09 1.39
C GLY A 47 -5.87 -6.35 0.09
N THR A 48 -6.46 -5.17 0.20
CA THR A 48 -6.79 -4.30 -0.92
C THR A 48 -6.44 -2.87 -0.53
N HIS A 49 -5.69 -2.20 -1.40
CA HIS A 49 -5.59 -0.74 -1.39
C HIS A 49 -6.68 -0.12 -2.24
N VAL A 50 -7.19 1.04 -1.83
CA VAL A 50 -8.04 1.91 -2.62
C VAL A 50 -7.28 3.22 -2.84
N PHE A 51 -6.99 3.56 -4.08
CA PHE A 51 -6.34 4.82 -4.45
C PHE A 51 -7.37 5.95 -4.39
N LEU A 52 -7.14 6.91 -3.50
CA LEU A 52 -8.04 8.04 -3.26
C LEU A 52 -7.71 9.25 -4.14
N GLY A 53 -6.48 9.33 -4.64
CA GLY A 53 -6.00 10.45 -5.41
C GLY A 53 -4.47 10.52 -5.40
N GLY A 54 -3.95 11.51 -6.12
CA GLY A 54 -2.53 11.82 -6.12
C GLY A 54 -2.26 13.27 -6.50
N THR A 55 -0.99 13.66 -6.40
CA THR A 55 -0.49 15.00 -6.75
C THR A 55 0.46 14.92 -7.95
N GLY A 56 0.73 16.08 -8.58
CA GLY A 56 1.67 16.17 -9.70
C GLY A 56 1.34 15.18 -10.81
N LYS A 57 2.29 14.30 -11.16
CA LYS A 57 2.07 13.29 -12.21
C LYS A 57 1.05 12.20 -11.87
N TYR A 58 0.59 12.13 -10.62
CA TYR A 58 -0.47 11.23 -10.16
C TYR A 58 -1.82 11.93 -9.95
N ALA A 59 -1.94 13.20 -10.36
CA ALA A 59 -3.21 13.91 -10.30
C ALA A 59 -4.30 13.14 -11.06
N GLY A 60 -5.49 13.05 -10.46
CA GLY A 60 -6.62 12.31 -11.03
C GLY A 60 -6.52 10.79 -10.92
N MET A 61 -5.57 10.27 -10.13
CA MET A 61 -5.47 8.84 -9.85
C MET A 61 -6.69 8.31 -9.10
N SER A 62 -7.21 7.16 -9.53
CA SER A 62 -8.19 6.37 -8.80
C SER A 62 -8.05 4.89 -9.13
N GLY A 63 -8.64 4.02 -8.30
CA GLY A 63 -8.69 2.57 -8.53
C GLY A 63 -8.37 1.78 -7.27
N THR A 64 -8.01 0.52 -7.45
CA THR A 64 -7.67 -0.39 -6.35
C THR A 64 -6.40 -1.18 -6.64
N ALA A 65 -5.84 -1.79 -5.62
CA ALA A 65 -4.79 -2.78 -5.76
C ALA A 65 -4.96 -3.89 -4.73
N ASP A 66 -5.38 -5.06 -5.20
CA ASP A 66 -5.38 -6.25 -4.38
C ASP A 66 -3.95 -6.72 -4.18
N TYR A 67 -3.64 -7.22 -2.98
CA TYR A 67 -2.31 -7.72 -2.69
C TYR A 67 -2.31 -8.99 -1.87
N THR A 68 -1.22 -9.74 -2.02
CA THR A 68 -0.83 -10.82 -1.11
C THR A 68 0.44 -10.42 -0.37
N SER A 69 0.57 -10.82 0.89
CA SER A 69 1.74 -10.50 1.71
C SER A 69 2.45 -11.75 2.19
N GLN A 70 3.78 -11.69 2.23
CA GLN A 70 4.63 -12.75 2.76
C GLN A 70 5.72 -12.19 3.65
N SER A 71 6.03 -12.93 4.72
CA SER A 71 7.13 -12.57 5.62
C SER A 71 8.46 -12.93 4.99
N VAL A 72 9.39 -11.98 4.97
CA VAL A 72 10.77 -12.16 4.50
C VAL A 72 11.75 -11.57 5.51
N LYS A 73 13.04 -11.79 5.30
CA LYS A 73 14.11 -11.24 6.13
C LYS A 73 14.96 -10.28 5.29
N SER A 74 15.31 -9.14 5.86
CA SER A 74 16.33 -8.26 5.30
C SER A 74 17.71 -8.94 5.37
N PRO A 75 18.71 -8.43 4.61
CA PRO A 75 20.09 -8.90 4.74
C PRO A 75 20.67 -8.79 6.16
N ASP A 76 20.18 -7.86 6.97
CA ASP A 76 20.57 -7.68 8.38
C ASP A 76 19.66 -8.44 9.39
N GLY A 77 18.75 -9.31 8.90
CA GLY A 77 17.95 -10.22 9.72
C GLY A 77 16.65 -9.66 10.31
N ARG A 78 16.33 -8.38 10.07
CA ARG A 78 15.06 -7.76 10.47
C ARG A 78 13.87 -8.39 9.73
N GLY A 79 12.73 -8.42 10.41
CA GLY A 79 11.47 -8.85 9.80
C GLY A 79 11.02 -7.84 8.75
N MET A 80 10.68 -8.34 7.57
CA MET A 80 10.12 -7.56 6.47
C MET A 80 8.85 -8.24 5.96
N THR A 81 7.99 -7.45 5.34
CA THR A 81 6.83 -7.98 4.62
C THR A 81 6.95 -7.56 3.17
N LEU A 82 6.90 -8.52 2.27
CA LEU A 82 6.75 -8.26 0.84
C LEU A 82 5.25 -8.29 0.52
N ALA A 83 4.70 -7.15 0.10
CA ALA A 83 3.36 -7.04 -0.46
C ALA A 83 3.46 -7.07 -2.00
N ILE A 84 2.75 -8.01 -2.63
CA ILE A 84 2.74 -8.20 -4.08
C ILE A 84 1.37 -7.74 -4.57
N HIS A 85 1.34 -6.58 -5.22
CA HIS A 85 0.11 -5.92 -5.68
C HIS A 85 -0.27 -6.32 -7.11
N GLN A 86 -1.57 -6.43 -7.35
CA GLN A 86 -2.23 -6.46 -8.65
C GLN A 86 -3.15 -5.23 -8.74
N SER A 87 -2.71 -4.22 -9.49
CA SER A 87 -3.37 -2.90 -9.50
C SER A 87 -4.24 -2.69 -10.73
N ASN A 88 -5.37 -1.99 -10.56
CA ASN A 88 -6.30 -1.58 -11.63
C ASN A 88 -6.55 -0.06 -11.63
N TRP A 89 -5.47 0.73 -11.51
CA TRP A 89 -5.56 2.19 -11.43
C TRP A 89 -5.84 2.84 -12.80
N THR A 90 -6.41 4.04 -12.73
CA THR A 90 -6.60 4.95 -13.87
C THR A 90 -6.05 6.33 -13.52
N LEU A 91 -5.70 7.11 -14.54
CA LEU A 91 -5.37 8.53 -14.44
C LEU A 91 -6.33 9.29 -15.36
N SER A 92 -7.24 10.08 -14.78
CA SER A 92 -8.12 10.95 -15.54
C SER A 92 -7.63 12.41 -15.43
N PRO A 93 -7.54 13.16 -16.53
CA PRO A 93 -7.11 14.56 -16.53
C PRO A 93 -7.97 15.48 -15.66
#